data_AF-A0A1G8WPJ1-F1
#
_entry.id   AF-A0A1G8WPJ1-F1
#
_cell.length_a   1.000
_cell.length_b   1.000
_cell.length_c   1.000
_cell.angle_alpha   90.00
_cell.angle_beta   90.00
_cell.angle_gamma   90.00
#
_symmetry.space_group_name_H-M   'P 1'
#
loop_
_entity.id
_entity.type
_entity.pdbx_description
1 polymer ?
#
loop_
_entity_poly.entity_id
_entity_poly.type
_entity_poly.pdbx_seq_one_letter_code
_entity_poly.pdbx_strand_id
1 'polypeptide(L)'
;MFTRFEEYAASQMLGHADSPPRSHGKLFFAEAWQRQLFGLTLAVAKQGHFDWEDFRQHLIESIGDWERLDCAAQPPWDYYERFFGALLQVLERQQVVTEGELAWVLADRPLRSHE
;
A
#
# COMPACT_ATOMS: atom_id res chain seq x y z
N MET A 1 18.06 -12.39 9.35
CA MET A 1 16.75 -12.80 9.88
C MET A 1 16.20 -11.64 10.71
N PHE A 2 15.30 -10.83 10.13
CA PHE A 2 14.70 -9.65 10.77
C PHE A 2 13.16 -9.75 10.73
N THR A 3 12.62 -10.89 11.15
CA THR A 3 11.22 -11.29 10.97
C THR A 3 10.23 -10.63 11.92
N ARG A 4 10.66 -10.10 13.07
CA ARG A 4 9.72 -9.64 14.11
C ARG A 4 8.83 -8.47 13.67
N PHE A 5 9.35 -7.54 12.87
CA PHE A 5 8.57 -6.39 12.39
C PHE A 5 7.57 -6.80 11.30
N GLU A 6 8.00 -7.64 10.36
CA GLU A 6 7.14 -8.11 9.26
C GLU A 6 6.00 -9.00 9.79
N GLU A 7 6.32 -9.88 10.75
CA GLU A 7 5.33 -10.68 11.46
C GLU A 7 4.36 -9.82 12.28
N TYR A 8 4.86 -8.79 12.96
CA TYR A 8 4.02 -7.81 13.66
C TYR A 8 3.07 -7.10 12.69
N ALA A 9 3.60 -6.52 11.62
CA ALA A 9 2.85 -5.79 10.60
C ALA A 9 1.75 -6.66 9.98
N ALA A 10 2.09 -7.88 9.57
CA ALA A 10 1.15 -8.83 8.97
C ALA A 10 0.09 -9.33 9.97
N SER A 11 0.44 -9.45 11.26
CA SER A 11 -0.50 -9.87 12.31
C SER A 11 -1.48 -8.75 12.67
N GLN A 12 -1.03 -7.50 12.69
CA GLN A 12 -1.87 -6.33 12.96
C GLN A 12 -2.98 -6.17 11.92
N MET A 13 -2.71 -6.45 10.65
CA MET A 13 -3.70 -6.38 9.58
C MET A 13 -4.69 -7.56 9.56
N LEU A 14 -4.37 -8.68 10.21
CA LEU A 14 -5.11 -9.92 10.07
C LEU A 14 -6.53 -9.81 10.66
N GLY A 15 -7.55 -10.07 9.82
CA GLY A 15 -8.95 -10.05 10.25
C GLY A 15 -9.60 -8.66 10.23
N HIS A 16 -8.90 -7.66 9.71
CA HIS A 16 -9.39 -6.30 9.54
C HIS A 16 -9.68 -5.98 8.06
N ALA A 17 -10.35 -4.85 7.81
CA ALA A 17 -10.72 -4.41 6.46
C ALA A 17 -9.49 -4.13 5.56
N ASP A 18 -8.35 -3.80 6.17
CA ASP A 18 -7.05 -3.61 5.54
C ASP A 18 -6.23 -4.91 5.38
N SER A 19 -6.86 -6.07 5.54
CA SER A 19 -6.20 -7.37 5.35
C SER A 19 -5.71 -7.55 3.90
N PRO A 20 -4.43 -7.86 3.67
CA PRO A 20 -3.93 -8.13 2.33
C PRO A 20 -4.50 -9.44 1.75
N PRO A 21 -4.65 -9.54 0.41
CA PRO A 21 -5.10 -10.75 -0.26
C PRO A 21 -4.22 -11.96 0.11
N ARG A 22 -4.86 -13.11 0.33
CA ARG A 22 -4.16 -14.37 0.67
C ARG A 22 -4.61 -15.52 -0.22
N SER A 23 -3.66 -16.41 -0.54
CA SER A 23 -3.90 -17.67 -1.23
C SER A 23 -3.12 -18.77 -0.50
N HIS A 24 -3.79 -19.87 -0.16
CA HIS A 24 -3.22 -20.98 0.64
C HIS A 24 -2.51 -20.51 1.92
N GLY A 25 -3.11 -19.54 2.62
CA GLY A 25 -2.59 -19.00 3.88
C GLY A 25 -1.41 -18.03 3.76
N LYS A 26 -0.86 -17.82 2.56
CA LYS A 26 0.24 -16.89 2.28
C LYS A 26 -0.26 -15.62 1.60
N LEU A 27 0.51 -14.54 1.70
CA LEU A 27 0.25 -13.31 0.95
C LEU A 27 0.21 -13.62 -0.55
N PHE A 28 -0.80 -13.09 -1.23
CA PHE A 28 -0.99 -13.23 -2.65
C PHE A 28 -0.61 -11.94 -3.37
N PHE A 29 0.20 -12.06 -4.40
CA PHE A 29 0.61 -11.00 -5.31
C PHE A 29 0.33 -11.50 -6.72
N ALA A 30 -0.55 -10.83 -7.45
CA ALA A 30 -0.79 -11.07 -8.86
C ALA A 30 0.41 -10.62 -9.71
N GLU A 31 1.00 -9.48 -9.35
CA GLU A 31 2.05 -8.83 -10.12
C GLU A 31 3.34 -8.66 -9.32
N ALA A 32 4.48 -8.56 -10.01
CA ALA A 32 5.79 -8.38 -9.38
C ALA A 32 5.87 -7.07 -8.56
N TRP A 33 5.28 -5.98 -9.08
CA TRP A 33 5.29 -4.67 -8.42
C TRP A 33 4.55 -4.69 -7.07
N GLN A 34 3.52 -5.53 -6.92
CA GLN A 34 2.75 -5.61 -5.67
C GLN A 34 3.62 -6.15 -4.53
N ARG A 35 4.48 -7.13 -4.86
CA ARG A 35 5.46 -7.68 -3.91
C ARG A 35 6.54 -6.67 -3.58
N GLN A 36 7.03 -5.94 -4.57
CA GLN A 36 8.04 -4.89 -4.39
C GLN A 36 7.49 -3.76 -3.52
N LEU A 37 6.26 -3.31 -3.77
CA LEU A 37 5.57 -2.29 -3.00
C LEU A 37 5.39 -2.69 -1.54
N PHE A 38 4.93 -3.92 -1.29
CA PHE A 38 4.76 -4.44 0.06
C PHE A 38 6.09 -4.50 0.81
N GLY A 39 7.13 -5.04 0.18
CA GLY A 39 8.48 -5.10 0.75
C GLY A 39 9.09 -3.71 1.02
N LEU A 40 8.92 -2.77 0.08
CA LEU A 40 9.38 -1.39 0.23
C LEU A 40 8.72 -0.71 1.44
N THR A 41 7.40 -0.82 1.54
CA THR A 41 6.63 -0.22 2.65
C THR A 41 7.11 -0.74 3.99
N LEU A 42 7.33 -2.05 4.12
CA LEU A 42 7.89 -2.64 5.33
C LEU A 42 9.31 -2.14 5.62
N ALA A 43 10.15 -2.02 4.59
CA ALA A 43 11.53 -1.55 4.75
C ALA A 43 11.59 -0.09 5.25
N VAL A 44 10.76 0.79 4.68
CA VAL A 44 10.68 2.21 5.05
C VAL A 44 10.11 2.38 6.45
N ALA A 45 9.03 1.68 6.78
CA ALA A 45 8.44 1.68 8.13
C ALA A 45 9.44 1.18 9.19
N LYS A 46 10.16 0.09 8.88
CA LYS A 46 11.19 -0.47 9.77
C LYS A 46 12.36 0.49 10.01
N GLN A 47 12.66 1.37 9.07
CA GLN A 47 13.67 2.42 9.23
C GLN A 47 13.17 3.61 10.06
N GLY A 48 11.89 3.63 10.44
CA GLY A 48 11.30 4.69 11.27
C GLY A 48 10.94 5.95 10.50
N HIS A 49 10.86 5.88 9.17
CA HIS A 49 10.44 7.01 8.34
C HIS A 49 8.94 7.34 8.47
N PHE A 50 8.13 6.37 8.88
CA PHE A 50 6.75 6.56 9.30
C PHE A 50 6.35 5.43 10.27
N ASP A 51 5.32 5.67 11.09
CA ASP A 51 4.75 4.64 11.95
C ASP A 51 3.86 3.68 11.15
N TRP A 52 3.98 2.38 11.43
CA TRP A 52 3.19 1.36 10.74
C TRP A 52 1.68 1.55 10.92
N GLU A 53 1.24 1.97 12.11
CA GLU A 53 -0.18 2.21 12.37
C GLU A 53 -0.68 3.44 11.61
N ASP A 54 0.14 4.50 11.49
CA ASP A 54 -0.21 5.65 10.64
C ASP A 54 -0.46 5.19 9.20
N PHE A 55 0.42 4.36 8.64
CA PHE A 55 0.20 3.78 7.31
C PHE A 55 -1.09 2.96 7.23
N ARG A 56 -1.39 2.12 8.24
CA ARG A 56 -2.63 1.33 8.27
C ARG A 56 -3.88 2.19 8.28
N GLN A 57 -3.89 3.28 9.04
CA GLN A 57 -5.04 4.21 9.06
C GLN A 57 -5.25 4.84 7.66
N HIS A 58 -4.18 5.28 7.00
CA HIS A 58 -4.29 5.80 5.62
C HIS A 58 -4.73 4.72 4.62
N LEU A 59 -4.39 3.44 4.85
CA LEU A 59 -4.87 2.34 4.03
C LEU A 59 -6.37 2.11 4.19
N ILE A 60 -6.87 2.12 5.43
CA ILE A 60 -8.31 2.02 5.70
C ILE A 60 -9.05 3.20 5.05
N GLU A 61 -8.51 4.41 5.15
CA GLU A 61 -9.06 5.60 4.50
C GLU A 61 -9.09 5.45 2.97
N SER A 62 -7.98 5.02 2.36
CA SER A 62 -7.85 4.80 0.91
C SER A 62 -8.82 3.74 0.38
N ILE A 63 -9.06 2.68 1.15
CA ILE A 63 -10.09 1.67 0.86
C ILE A 63 -11.48 2.31 0.94
N GLY A 64 -11.78 3.02 2.02
CA GLY A 64 -13.06 3.69 2.21
C GLY A 64 -13.35 4.77 1.16
N ASP A 65 -12.33 5.49 0.69
CA ASP A 65 -12.45 6.45 -0.40
C ASP A 65 -12.88 5.79 -1.70
N TRP A 66 -12.31 4.62 -2.02
CA TRP A 66 -12.73 3.86 -3.18
C TRP A 66 -14.16 3.35 -3.05
N GLU A 67 -14.55 2.85 -1.87
CA GLU A 67 -15.90 2.37 -1.59
C GLU A 67 -16.97 3.47 -1.69
N ARG A 68 -16.58 4.73 -1.42
CA ARG A 68 -17.45 5.91 -1.54
C ARG A 68 -17.62 6.43 -2.97
N LEU A 69 -16.81 5.96 -3.92
CA LEU A 69 -16.95 6.38 -5.33
C LEU A 69 -18.27 5.88 -5.92
N ASP A 70 -18.91 6.72 -6.73
CA ASP A 70 -20.08 6.30 -7.52
C ASP A 70 -19.71 5.14 -8.44
N CYS A 71 -20.58 4.14 -8.56
CA CYS A 71 -20.33 2.94 -9.37
C CYS A 71 -19.98 3.24 -10.83
N ALA A 72 -20.46 4.38 -11.39
CA ALA A 72 -20.16 4.79 -12.75
C ALA A 72 -18.73 5.38 -12.92
N ALA A 73 -18.11 5.84 -11.83
CA ALA A 73 -16.78 6.43 -11.82
C ALA A 73 -15.74 5.57 -11.08
N GLN A 74 -16.17 4.43 -10.53
CA GLN A 74 -15.32 3.56 -9.72
C GLN A 74 -14.37 2.75 -10.62
N PRO A 75 -13.04 2.92 -10.49
CA PRO A 75 -12.10 2.05 -11.20
C PRO A 75 -12.19 0.62 -10.64
N PRO A 76 -11.72 -0.41 -11.38
CA PRO A 76 -11.69 -1.78 -10.87
C PRO A 76 -11.02 -1.88 -9.50
N TRP A 77 -11.58 -2.69 -8.62
CA TRP A 77 -11.01 -2.92 -7.29
C TRP A 77 -9.62 -3.53 -7.38
N ASP A 78 -8.64 -2.91 -6.73
CA ASP A 78 -7.29 -3.42 -6.58
C ASP A 78 -6.73 -3.01 -5.22
N TYR A 79 -6.56 -3.99 -4.33
CA TYR A 79 -6.02 -3.77 -2.99
C TYR A 79 -4.65 -3.09 -3.02
N TYR A 80 -3.76 -3.50 -3.91
CA TYR A 80 -2.41 -2.95 -3.95
C TYR A 80 -2.35 -1.55 -4.56
N GLU A 81 -3.39 -1.11 -5.30
CA GLU A 81 -3.56 0.32 -5.62
C GLU A 81 -3.96 1.13 -4.41
N ARG A 82 -4.87 0.60 -3.57
CA ARG A 82 -5.25 1.30 -2.33
C ARG A 82 -4.06 1.41 -1.39
N PHE A 83 -3.29 0.31 -1.29
CA PHE A 83 -2.03 0.22 -0.56
C PHE A 83 -0.99 1.21 -1.08
N PHE A 84 -0.82 1.33 -2.40
CA PHE A 84 0.09 2.29 -3.00
C PHE A 84 -0.33 3.73 -2.69
N GLY A 85 -1.61 4.07 -2.87
CA GLY A 85 -2.13 5.39 -2.55
C GLY A 85 -1.88 5.78 -1.09
N ALA A 86 -2.14 4.85 -0.16
CA ALA A 86 -1.88 5.05 1.27
C ALA A 86 -0.39 5.27 1.57
N LEU A 87 0.50 4.54 0.89
CA LEU A 87 1.95 4.73 1.03
C LEU A 87 2.37 6.14 0.58
N LEU A 88 1.88 6.62 -0.56
CA LEU A 88 2.25 7.96 -1.04
C LEU A 88 1.76 9.04 -0.07
N GLN A 89 0.55 8.91 0.45
CA GLN A 89 0.00 9.83 1.44
C GLN A 89 0.85 9.90 2.72
N VAL A 90 1.29 8.75 3.26
CA VAL A 90 2.13 8.75 4.46
C VAL A 90 3.54 9.31 4.18
N LEU A 91 4.13 9.00 3.02
CA LEU A 91 5.45 9.52 2.64
C LEU A 91 5.44 11.04 2.45
N GLU A 92 4.38 11.57 1.84
CA GLU A 92 4.19 13.01 1.68
C GLU A 92 3.99 13.70 3.03
N ARG A 93 3.10 13.17 3.88
CA ARG A 93 2.81 13.75 5.19
C ARG A 93 4.02 13.78 6.12
N GLN A 94 4.85 12.73 6.08
CA GLN A 94 6.08 12.65 6.87
C GLN A 94 7.26 13.37 6.19
N GLN A 95 7.04 14.02 5.04
CA GLN A 95 8.05 14.77 4.27
C GLN A 95 9.27 13.90 3.90
N VAL A 96 9.04 12.60 3.73
CA VAL A 96 10.05 11.64 3.26
C VAL A 96 10.31 11.83 1.77
N VAL A 97 9.27 12.26 1.04
CA VAL A 97 9.31 12.57 -0.39
C VAL A 97 8.59 13.89 -0.60
N THR A 98 9.10 14.72 -1.52
CA THR A 98 8.45 15.97 -1.92
C THR A 98 7.34 15.72 -2.94
N GLU A 99 6.37 16.64 -3.02
CA GLU A 99 5.31 16.58 -4.04
C GLU A 99 5.88 16.49 -5.47
N GLY A 100 6.97 17.21 -5.74
CA GLY A 100 7.65 17.18 -7.05
C GLY A 100 8.28 15.82 -7.38
N GLU A 101 8.89 15.15 -6.40
CA GLU A 101 9.42 13.80 -6.56
C GLU A 101 8.30 12.77 -6.74
N LEU A 102 7.21 12.89 -5.99
CA LEU A 102 6.02 12.05 -6.14
C LEU A 102 5.39 12.21 -7.53
N ALA A 103 5.21 13.45 -7.98
CA ALA A 103 4.67 13.75 -9.30
C ALA A 103 5.53 13.16 -10.42
N TRP A 104 6.85 13.24 -10.29
CA TRP A 104 7.79 12.65 -11.25
C TRP A 104 7.67 11.11 -11.31
N VAL A 105 7.65 10.44 -10.15
CA VAL A 105 7.49 8.97 -10.07
C VAL A 105 6.14 8.52 -10.65
N LEU A 106 5.06 9.27 -10.39
CA LEU A 106 3.74 8.95 -10.91
C LEU A 106 3.64 9.18 -12.42
N ALA A 107 4.32 10.19 -12.96
CA ALA A 107 4.35 10.47 -14.39
C ALA A 107 5.11 9.41 -15.19
N ASP A 108 6.15 8.80 -14.60
CA ASP A 108 6.94 7.74 -15.24
C ASP A 108 6.31 6.35 -15.11
N ARG A 109 5.19 6.22 -14.38
CA ARG A 109 4.55 4.92 -14.16
C ARG A 109 4.08 4.32 -15.49
N PRO A 110 4.68 3.21 -15.96
CA PRO A 110 4.20 2.57 -17.18
C PRO A 110 2.76 2.12 -16.98
N LEU A 111 1.90 2.43 -17.96
CA LEU A 111 0.52 1.95 -18.01
C LEU A 111 0.55 0.43 -17.84
N ARG A 112 -0.22 -0.09 -16.88
CA ARG A 112 -0.29 -1.52 -16.55
C ARG A 112 -0.39 -2.33 -17.83
N SER A 113 0.67 -3.07 -18.18
CA SER A 113 0.58 -4.10 -19.21
C SER A 113 -0.31 -5.20 -18.63
N HIS A 114 -1.59 -5.17 -18.97
CA HIS A 114 -2.45 -6.35 -18.86
C HIS A 114 -1.96 -7.32 -19.94
N GLU A 115 -1.04 -8.23 -19.59
CA GLU A 115 -0.82 -9.45 -20.38
C GLU A 115 -1.85 -10.52 -20.01
#